data_AF-A0A3T0Y460-F1
#
_entry.id   AF-A0A3T0Y460-F1
#
_cell.length_a   1.000
_cell.length_b   1.000
_cell.length_c   1.000
_cell.angle_alpha   90.00
_cell.angle_beta   90.00
_cell.angle_gamma   90.00
#
_symmetry.space_group_name_H-M   'P 1'
#
loop_
_entity.id
_entity.type
_entity.pdbx_description
1 polymer ?
#
loop_
_entity_poly.entity_id
_entity_poly.type
_entity_poly.pdbx_seq_one_letter_code
_entity_poly.pdbx_strand_id
1 'polypeptide(L)'
;MSFPELSATTGYSSADTERWIQEPPKSSHRTDFERDRARVLHSSALRRLGAKTQVVAPDTDDFVRTRLTHSLEVAQVGRELGRTLGCDPDIVDTACLAHDLGHPPFGHNGESALNDIAHGIGGFEGNAQTLRLLTRLEPKVLGPDGGPAGLNLTRASLDASCKYPWTAASAPVIGGQRTTKFGAYDDDLPVFEWLRHGAPEGRSCLEAQVMDLADDISYSVHDVEDAIVAGHLQLKWMDSADARARVVGYTRQWYLPGSDPAAVDAALARLERTPVWVREADGTRRSMAALKNMTSQLIGRFCQSAMQSTRSIYGPRIR
;
A
#
# COMPACT_ATOMS: atom_id res chain seq x y z
N MET A 1 39.16 -2.30 -15.60
CA MET A 1 38.47 -1.22 -14.86
C MET A 1 37.80 -1.88 -13.66
N SER A 2 38.33 -1.67 -12.45
CA SER A 2 37.68 -2.08 -11.21
C SER A 2 36.60 -1.04 -10.91
N PHE A 3 35.34 -1.46 -10.92
CA PHE A 3 34.24 -0.61 -10.50
C PHE A 3 34.18 -0.60 -8.97
N PRO A 4 33.75 0.49 -8.33
CA PRO A 4 33.58 0.53 -6.88
C PRO A 4 32.60 -0.58 -6.47
N GLU A 5 32.92 -1.32 -5.40
CA GLU A 5 31.94 -2.13 -4.71
C GLU A 5 30.77 -1.22 -4.30
N LEU A 6 29.55 -1.59 -4.66
CA LEU A 6 28.36 -0.93 -4.11
C LEU A 6 28.44 -1.08 -2.59
N SER A 7 28.65 0.05 -1.92
CA SER A 7 28.62 0.17 -0.47
C SER A 7 27.31 -0.43 0.05
N ALA A 8 27.39 -1.20 1.14
CA ALA A 8 26.23 -1.70 1.87
C ALA A 8 25.17 -0.58 2.00
N THR A 9 23.91 -0.88 1.66
CA THR A 9 22.82 0.08 1.77
C THR A 9 22.81 0.65 3.19
N THR A 10 23.06 1.95 3.33
CA THR A 10 23.19 2.60 4.63
C THR A 10 21.94 2.34 5.47
N GLY A 11 22.12 1.78 6.67
CA GLY A 11 21.02 1.45 7.59
C GLY A 11 20.39 0.08 7.39
N TYR A 12 20.96 -0.78 6.54
CA TYR A 12 20.56 -2.18 6.36
C TYR A 12 21.75 -3.12 6.55
N SER A 13 21.48 -4.30 7.11
CA SER A 13 22.44 -5.36 7.41
C SER A 13 22.42 -6.45 6.33
N SER A 14 23.37 -7.39 6.40
CA SER A 14 23.36 -8.58 5.55
C SER A 14 22.14 -9.48 5.77
N ALA A 15 21.51 -9.40 6.94
CA ALA A 15 20.29 -10.14 7.24
C ALA A 15 19.08 -9.56 6.47
N ASP A 16 19.10 -8.26 6.15
CA ASP A 16 18.02 -7.60 5.41
C ASP A 16 18.05 -7.94 3.92
N THR A 17 19.24 -8.21 3.37
CA THR A 17 19.45 -8.61 1.98
C THR A 17 19.43 -10.13 1.76
N GLU A 18 19.25 -10.92 2.82
CA GLU A 18 19.16 -12.38 2.76
C GLU A 18 17.95 -12.81 1.91
N ARG A 19 18.07 -13.92 1.18
CA ARG A 19 17.01 -14.52 0.36
C ARG A 19 16.71 -15.93 0.84
N TRP A 20 15.45 -16.33 0.70
CA TRP A 20 14.99 -17.66 1.09
C TRP A 20 15.76 -18.77 0.38
N ILE A 21 15.92 -18.64 -0.95
CA ILE A 21 16.80 -19.48 -1.74
C ILE A 21 18.08 -18.71 -2.08
N GLN A 22 19.22 -19.29 -1.74
CA GLN A 22 20.51 -18.73 -2.09
C GLN A 22 20.70 -18.72 -3.61
N GLU A 23 21.01 -17.54 -4.16
CA GLU A 23 21.28 -17.36 -5.58
C GLU A 23 22.77 -17.02 -5.78
N PRO A 24 23.38 -17.45 -6.90
CA PRO A 24 24.74 -17.03 -7.22
C PRO A 24 24.84 -15.49 -7.25
N PRO A 25 25.98 -14.91 -6.81
CA PRO A 25 26.18 -13.48 -6.90
C PRO A 25 26.04 -13.02 -8.36
N LYS A 26 25.22 -11.99 -8.57
CA LYS A 26 25.02 -11.35 -9.89
C LYS A 26 25.78 -10.02 -9.93
N SER A 27 25.89 -9.44 -11.14
CA SER A 27 26.76 -8.29 -11.40
C SER A 27 26.62 -7.15 -10.37
N SER A 28 27.75 -6.53 -10.04
CA SER A 28 27.92 -5.52 -8.99
C SER A 28 27.30 -4.14 -9.29
N HIS A 29 26.42 -4.04 -10.29
CA HIS A 29 25.89 -2.75 -10.75
C HIS A 29 24.52 -2.38 -10.16
N ARG A 30 23.82 -3.33 -9.51
CA ARG A 30 22.53 -3.10 -8.86
C ARG A 30 22.56 -3.66 -7.45
N THR A 31 21.95 -2.92 -6.53
CA THR A 31 21.65 -3.39 -5.17
C THR A 31 20.63 -4.53 -5.20
N ASP A 32 20.55 -5.29 -4.11
CA ASP A 32 19.56 -6.36 -3.99
C ASP A 32 18.11 -5.84 -3.99
N PHE A 33 17.87 -4.64 -3.44
CA PHE A 33 16.55 -4.01 -3.38
C PHE A 33 16.09 -3.51 -4.75
N GLU A 34 16.98 -2.89 -5.55
CA GLU A 34 16.68 -2.58 -6.97
C GLU A 34 16.34 -3.84 -7.76
N ARG A 35 16.98 -4.96 -7.42
CA ARG A 35 16.73 -6.26 -8.05
C ARG A 35 15.35 -6.81 -7.69
N ASP A 36 14.94 -6.66 -6.43
CA ASP A 36 13.62 -7.07 -5.96
C ASP A 36 12.51 -6.26 -6.62
N ARG A 37 12.67 -4.94 -6.64
CA ARG A 37 11.77 -4.04 -7.34
C ARG A 37 11.59 -4.43 -8.80
N ALA A 38 12.68 -4.73 -9.51
CA ALA A 38 12.61 -5.20 -10.88
C ALA A 38 11.85 -6.53 -11.02
N ARG A 39 12.00 -7.46 -10.07
CA ARG A 39 11.26 -8.73 -10.08
C ARG A 39 9.75 -8.51 -9.94
N VAL A 40 9.33 -7.62 -9.04
CA VAL A 40 7.91 -7.28 -8.87
C VAL A 40 7.37 -6.57 -10.10
N LEU A 41 8.09 -5.58 -10.64
CA LEU A 41 7.71 -4.85 -11.87
C LEU A 41 7.49 -5.78 -13.08
N HIS A 42 8.30 -6.82 -13.20
CA HIS A 42 8.19 -7.80 -14.29
C HIS A 42 7.35 -9.04 -13.94
N SER A 43 6.69 -9.06 -12.78
CA SER A 43 5.86 -10.20 -12.35
C SER A 43 4.56 -10.31 -13.14
N SER A 44 4.01 -11.53 -13.20
CA SER A 44 2.70 -11.75 -13.81
C SER A 44 1.57 -11.19 -12.95
N ALA A 45 1.70 -11.26 -11.62
CA ALA A 45 0.75 -10.72 -10.66
C ALA A 45 0.57 -9.21 -10.82
N LEU A 46 1.65 -8.43 -10.99
CA LEU A 46 1.54 -6.98 -11.16
C LEU A 46 0.82 -6.65 -12.48
N ARG A 47 1.17 -7.33 -13.58
CA ARG A 47 0.46 -7.16 -14.87
C ARG A 47 -1.03 -7.44 -14.78
N ARG A 48 -1.44 -8.45 -13.98
CA ARG A 48 -2.85 -8.79 -13.77
C ARG A 48 -3.63 -7.69 -13.05
N LEU A 49 -2.99 -6.80 -12.31
CA LEU A 49 -3.68 -5.65 -11.70
C LEU A 49 -4.24 -4.68 -12.74
N GLY A 50 -3.71 -4.66 -13.96
CA GLY A 50 -4.24 -3.83 -15.06
C GLY A 50 -5.63 -4.27 -15.54
N ALA A 51 -6.08 -5.47 -15.15
CA ALA A 51 -7.42 -5.98 -15.44
C ALA A 51 -8.34 -6.03 -14.20
N LYS A 52 -7.89 -5.51 -13.04
CA LYS A 52 -8.69 -5.43 -11.81
C LYS A 52 -9.12 -3.99 -11.58
N THR A 53 -10.42 -3.78 -11.39
CA THR A 53 -10.98 -2.46 -11.13
C THR A 53 -10.65 -1.97 -9.72
N GLN A 54 -10.51 -0.65 -9.58
CA GLN A 54 -10.42 0.05 -8.31
C GLN A 54 -11.71 0.86 -8.12
N VAL A 55 -12.51 0.49 -7.10
CA VAL A 55 -13.73 1.19 -6.63
C VAL A 55 -14.90 1.27 -7.63
N VAL A 56 -14.72 1.81 -8.84
CA VAL A 56 -15.78 2.01 -9.83
C VAL A 56 -15.80 0.82 -10.82
N ALA A 57 -17.00 0.38 -11.21
CA ALA A 57 -17.18 -0.67 -12.20
C ALA A 57 -16.65 -0.22 -13.58
N PRO A 58 -16.21 -1.15 -14.45
CA PRO A 58 -15.64 -0.80 -15.74
C PRO A 58 -16.77 -0.45 -16.71
N ASP A 59 -17.27 0.76 -16.61
CA ASP A 59 -18.33 1.30 -17.44
C ASP A 59 -17.70 2.28 -18.44
N THR A 60 -17.16 1.78 -19.57
CA THR A 60 -16.88 2.56 -20.80
C THR A 60 -16.17 3.91 -20.66
N ASP A 61 -15.33 4.12 -19.64
CA ASP A 61 -14.57 5.37 -19.46
C ASP A 61 -13.08 5.08 -19.23
N ASP A 62 -12.24 5.63 -20.11
CA ASP A 62 -10.78 5.51 -20.09
C ASP A 62 -10.14 6.18 -18.84
N PHE A 63 -10.94 6.88 -18.04
CA PHE A 63 -10.49 7.56 -16.82
C PHE A 63 -10.49 6.68 -15.56
N VAL A 64 -11.16 5.52 -15.56
CA VAL A 64 -11.29 4.69 -14.33
C VAL A 64 -9.95 4.05 -13.98
N ARG A 65 -9.47 4.31 -12.74
CA ARG A 65 -8.25 3.70 -12.23
C ARG A 65 -8.40 2.17 -12.13
N THR A 66 -7.39 1.48 -12.60
CA THR A 66 -7.18 0.05 -12.29
C THR A 66 -6.38 -0.07 -11.01
N ARG A 67 -6.34 -1.27 -10.42
CA ARG A 67 -5.42 -1.55 -9.31
C ARG A 67 -3.96 -1.32 -9.69
N LEU A 68 -3.59 -1.53 -10.97
CA LEU A 68 -2.23 -1.26 -11.42
C LEU A 68 -1.89 0.23 -11.37
N THR A 69 -2.77 1.09 -11.90
CA THR A 69 -2.53 2.54 -11.87
C THR A 69 -2.52 3.07 -10.44
N HIS A 70 -3.40 2.55 -9.57
CA HIS A 70 -3.37 2.84 -8.14
C HIS A 70 -2.04 2.43 -7.51
N SER A 71 -1.58 1.18 -7.68
CA SER A 71 -0.30 0.74 -7.11
C SER A 71 0.90 1.55 -7.61
N LEU A 72 0.88 2.05 -8.85
CA LEU A 72 1.92 2.93 -9.39
C LEU A 72 1.92 4.31 -8.70
N GLU A 73 0.75 4.87 -8.43
CA GLU A 73 0.60 6.13 -7.69
C GLU A 73 1.04 5.97 -6.23
N VAL A 74 0.62 4.89 -5.56
CA VAL A 74 1.07 4.53 -4.20
C VAL A 74 2.58 4.35 -4.15
N ALA A 75 3.19 3.71 -5.15
CA ALA A 75 4.63 3.55 -5.23
C ALA A 75 5.37 4.89 -5.41
N GLN A 76 4.83 5.81 -6.21
CA GLN A 76 5.41 7.15 -6.38
C GLN A 76 5.38 7.96 -5.07
N VAL A 77 4.26 7.94 -4.35
CA VAL A 77 4.11 8.61 -3.04
C VAL A 77 5.00 7.94 -1.98
N GLY A 78 4.94 6.62 -1.88
CA GLY A 78 5.69 5.83 -0.90
C GLY A 78 7.20 5.99 -1.06
N ARG A 79 7.72 5.98 -2.29
CA ARG A 79 9.15 6.16 -2.55
C ARG A 79 9.68 7.49 -2.02
N GLU A 80 8.91 8.58 -2.16
CA GLU A 80 9.30 9.90 -1.67
C GLU A 80 9.21 9.99 -0.13
N LEU A 81 8.14 9.47 0.46
CA LEU A 81 7.96 9.39 1.91
C LEU A 81 9.08 8.55 2.54
N GLY A 82 9.35 7.37 2.00
CA GLY A 82 10.36 6.43 2.47
C GLY A 82 11.75 7.07 2.49
N ARG A 83 12.18 7.66 1.37
CA ARG A 83 13.45 8.39 1.27
C ARG A 83 13.56 9.47 2.35
N THR A 84 12.48 10.18 2.61
CA THR A 84 12.46 11.30 3.56
C THR A 84 12.45 10.86 5.03
N LEU A 85 11.92 9.66 5.28
CA LEU A 85 11.89 9.00 6.58
C LEU A 85 13.10 8.06 6.82
N GLY A 86 14.05 8.00 5.89
CA GLY A 86 15.28 7.22 6.03
C GLY A 86 15.18 5.75 5.60
N CYS A 87 14.08 5.35 4.96
CA CYS A 87 13.96 4.04 4.33
C CYS A 87 14.69 3.99 3.00
N ASP A 88 15.14 2.81 2.60
CA ASP A 88 15.54 2.55 1.23
C ASP A 88 14.33 2.70 0.29
N PRO A 89 14.40 3.57 -0.71
CA PRO A 89 13.27 3.86 -1.58
C PRO A 89 12.85 2.65 -2.43
N ASP A 90 13.77 1.73 -2.77
CA ASP A 90 13.45 0.55 -3.57
C ASP A 90 12.73 -0.53 -2.76
N ILE A 91 12.98 -0.64 -1.45
CA ILE A 91 12.18 -1.50 -0.56
C ILE A 91 10.74 -0.99 -0.47
N VAL A 92 10.56 0.31 -0.21
CA VAL A 92 9.22 0.91 -0.09
C VAL A 92 8.46 0.83 -1.41
N ASP A 93 9.10 1.15 -2.53
CA ASP A 93 8.51 1.04 -3.87
C ASP A 93 8.12 -0.42 -4.18
N THR A 94 8.95 -1.40 -3.83
CA THR A 94 8.61 -2.82 -3.95
C THR A 94 7.35 -3.18 -3.16
N ALA A 95 7.27 -2.75 -1.89
CA ALA A 95 6.10 -2.99 -1.05
C ALA A 95 4.83 -2.31 -1.60
N CYS A 96 4.94 -1.06 -2.04
CA CYS A 96 3.83 -0.33 -2.66
C CYS A 96 3.33 -0.99 -3.95
N LEU A 97 4.23 -1.49 -4.80
CA LEU A 97 3.82 -2.24 -6.00
C LEU A 97 3.20 -3.60 -5.64
N ALA A 98 3.58 -4.17 -4.50
CA ALA A 98 3.14 -5.50 -4.08
C ALA A 98 1.82 -5.51 -3.30
N HIS A 99 1.41 -4.41 -2.65
CA HIS A 99 0.33 -4.39 -1.66
C HIS A 99 -0.98 -5.02 -2.19
N ASP A 100 -1.25 -4.82 -3.47
CA ASP A 100 -2.50 -5.22 -4.12
C ASP A 100 -2.45 -6.52 -4.92
N LEU A 101 -1.29 -7.20 -4.98
CA LEU A 101 -1.09 -8.38 -5.84
C LEU A 101 -2.10 -9.49 -5.55
N GLY A 102 -2.34 -9.77 -4.26
CA GLY A 102 -3.21 -10.84 -3.80
C GLY A 102 -4.69 -10.54 -3.83
N HIS A 103 -5.12 -9.30 -4.13
CA HIS A 103 -6.54 -8.97 -4.19
C HIS A 103 -7.26 -9.80 -5.28
N PRO A 104 -8.42 -10.38 -4.98
CA PRO A 104 -9.17 -11.14 -5.96
C PRO A 104 -9.92 -10.21 -6.93
N PRO A 105 -10.49 -10.77 -8.03
CA PRO A 105 -11.51 -10.07 -8.80
C PRO A 105 -12.65 -9.58 -7.89
N PHE A 106 -13.31 -8.47 -8.26
CA PHE A 106 -14.46 -7.91 -7.53
C PHE A 106 -14.16 -7.42 -6.09
N GLY A 107 -12.89 -7.13 -5.76
CA GLY A 107 -12.53 -6.49 -4.48
C GLY A 107 -13.04 -7.25 -3.26
N HIS A 108 -13.58 -6.53 -2.26
CA HIS A 108 -14.06 -7.12 -1.01
C HIS A 108 -15.18 -8.17 -1.19
N ASN A 109 -16.01 -8.04 -2.23
CA ASN A 109 -17.03 -9.05 -2.54
C ASN A 109 -16.37 -10.37 -2.98
N GLY A 110 -15.32 -10.27 -3.79
CA GLY A 110 -14.50 -11.41 -4.17
C GLY A 110 -13.76 -12.01 -2.98
N GLU A 111 -13.21 -11.18 -2.09
CA GLU A 111 -12.56 -11.65 -0.85
C GLU A 111 -13.54 -12.42 0.03
N SER A 112 -14.73 -11.87 0.26
CA SER A 112 -15.75 -12.50 1.09
C SER A 112 -16.17 -13.85 0.52
N ALA A 113 -16.49 -13.89 -0.78
CA ALA A 113 -16.89 -15.13 -1.45
C ALA A 113 -15.77 -16.18 -1.43
N LEU A 114 -14.52 -15.80 -1.67
CA LEU A 114 -13.38 -16.72 -1.59
C LEU A 114 -13.13 -17.20 -0.17
N ASN A 115 -13.26 -16.31 0.82
CA ASN A 115 -13.07 -16.67 2.23
C ASN A 115 -14.14 -17.66 2.70
N ASP A 116 -15.39 -17.47 2.29
CA ASP A 116 -16.47 -18.40 2.60
C ASP A 116 -16.22 -19.78 1.98
N ILE A 117 -15.79 -19.83 0.70
CA ILE A 117 -15.47 -21.09 0.00
C ILE A 117 -14.24 -21.77 0.63
N ALA A 118 -13.23 -20.99 1.00
CA ALA A 118 -11.97 -21.47 1.56
C ALA A 118 -12.00 -21.68 3.08
N HIS A 119 -13.14 -21.43 3.75
CA HIS A 119 -13.20 -21.44 5.22
C HIS A 119 -12.70 -22.76 5.82
N GLY A 120 -13.04 -23.89 5.21
CA GLY A 120 -12.61 -25.23 5.65
C GLY A 120 -11.12 -25.53 5.48
N ILE A 121 -10.36 -24.67 4.79
CA ILE A 121 -8.92 -24.83 4.53
C ILE A 121 -8.10 -23.62 5.02
N GLY A 122 -8.66 -22.82 5.94
CA GLY A 122 -7.96 -21.68 6.56
C GLY A 122 -8.43 -20.29 6.10
N GLY A 123 -9.38 -20.22 5.17
CA GLY A 123 -9.93 -18.96 4.67
C GLY A 123 -9.09 -18.29 3.58
N PHE A 124 -9.49 -17.07 3.20
CA PHE A 124 -8.81 -16.28 2.18
C PHE A 124 -8.61 -14.85 2.66
N GLU A 125 -7.42 -14.30 2.42
CA GLU A 125 -7.11 -12.89 2.67
C GLU A 125 -6.12 -12.38 1.62
N GLY A 126 -6.37 -11.20 1.07
CA GLY A 126 -5.58 -10.62 -0.03
C GLY A 126 -4.11 -10.41 0.31
N ASN A 127 -3.77 -9.98 1.53
CA ASN A 127 -2.41 -9.75 1.99
C ASN A 127 -1.66 -11.07 2.22
N ALA A 128 -2.32 -12.08 2.80
CA ALA A 128 -1.77 -13.44 2.85
C ALA A 128 -1.53 -14.00 1.45
N GLN A 129 -2.44 -13.73 0.51
CA GLN A 129 -2.28 -14.10 -0.89
C GLN A 129 -1.14 -13.33 -1.59
N THR A 130 -0.89 -12.08 -1.22
CA THR A 130 0.27 -11.31 -1.69
C THR A 130 1.56 -12.02 -1.29
N LEU A 131 1.72 -12.41 -0.01
CA LEU A 131 2.91 -13.15 0.43
C LEU A 131 3.08 -14.44 -0.38
N ARG A 132 2.03 -15.26 -0.48
CA ARG A 132 2.02 -16.51 -1.25
C ARG A 132 2.37 -16.30 -2.74
N LEU A 133 1.93 -15.21 -3.36
CA LEU A 133 2.33 -14.88 -4.74
C LEU A 133 3.83 -14.60 -4.83
N LEU A 134 4.35 -13.78 -3.91
CA LEU A 134 5.76 -13.37 -3.90
C LEU A 134 6.73 -14.52 -3.55
N THR A 135 6.31 -15.48 -2.73
CA THR A 135 7.19 -16.53 -2.20
C THR A 135 6.93 -17.92 -2.77
N ARG A 136 5.81 -18.14 -3.49
CA ARG A 136 5.44 -19.48 -3.96
C ARG A 136 4.89 -19.51 -5.39
N LEU A 137 3.95 -18.65 -5.75
CA LEU A 137 3.19 -18.83 -7.00
C LEU A 137 3.80 -18.14 -8.22
N GLU A 138 4.55 -17.04 -8.07
CA GLU A 138 5.21 -16.41 -9.21
C GLU A 138 6.35 -17.29 -9.76
N PRO A 139 6.36 -17.63 -11.06
CA PRO A 139 7.37 -18.53 -11.61
C PRO A 139 8.69 -17.79 -11.85
N LYS A 140 9.63 -17.89 -10.90
CA LYS A 140 10.97 -17.28 -11.07
C LYS A 140 12.13 -18.10 -10.52
N VAL A 141 12.00 -18.67 -9.32
CA VAL A 141 13.06 -19.44 -8.63
C VAL A 141 12.49 -20.74 -8.08
N LEU A 142 13.26 -21.82 -8.24
CA LEU A 142 13.03 -23.11 -7.57
C LEU A 142 14.16 -23.37 -6.58
N GLY A 143 13.83 -23.98 -5.44
CA GLY A 143 14.78 -24.47 -4.46
C GLY A 143 15.52 -25.74 -4.94
N PRO A 144 16.55 -26.18 -4.21
CA PRO A 144 17.32 -27.39 -4.54
C PRO A 144 16.49 -28.67 -4.61
N ASP A 145 15.38 -28.73 -3.86
CA ASP A 145 14.40 -29.81 -3.81
C ASP A 145 13.32 -29.69 -4.90
N GLY A 146 13.39 -28.68 -5.77
CA GLY A 146 12.40 -28.36 -6.78
C GLY A 146 11.18 -27.59 -6.25
N GLY A 147 11.14 -27.26 -4.96
CA GLY A 147 10.08 -26.45 -4.37
C GLY A 147 10.08 -25.02 -4.90
N PRO A 148 8.92 -24.37 -5.09
CA PRO A 148 8.88 -23.00 -5.60
C PRO A 148 9.29 -21.98 -4.53
N ALA A 149 9.99 -20.92 -4.96
CA ALA A 149 10.40 -19.80 -4.11
C ALA A 149 9.86 -18.45 -4.61
N GLY A 150 8.86 -18.48 -5.48
CA GLY A 150 8.24 -17.27 -6.02
C GLY A 150 9.28 -16.39 -6.72
N LEU A 151 9.20 -15.09 -6.45
CA LEU A 151 10.17 -14.09 -6.87
C LEU A 151 11.45 -14.09 -6.03
N ASN A 152 11.53 -14.86 -4.93
CA ASN A 152 12.69 -14.96 -4.05
C ASN A 152 13.29 -13.59 -3.66
N LEU A 153 12.43 -12.66 -3.22
CA LEU A 153 12.84 -11.32 -2.82
C LEU A 153 13.70 -11.37 -1.54
N THR A 154 14.39 -10.28 -1.23
CA THR A 154 15.12 -10.15 0.03
C THR A 154 14.19 -10.11 1.23
N ARG A 155 14.75 -10.39 2.41
CA ARG A 155 14.03 -10.40 3.68
C ARG A 155 13.33 -9.08 3.97
N ALA A 156 14.02 -7.96 3.81
CA ALA A 156 13.46 -6.64 4.04
C ALA A 156 12.33 -6.28 3.05
N SER A 157 12.47 -6.63 1.76
CA SER A 157 11.41 -6.43 0.77
C SER A 157 10.15 -7.24 1.07
N LEU A 158 10.31 -8.49 1.53
CA LEU A 158 9.18 -9.33 1.92
C LEU A 158 8.50 -8.82 3.20
N ASP A 159 9.29 -8.41 4.20
CA ASP A 159 8.75 -7.85 5.45
C ASP A 159 7.98 -6.54 5.20
N ALA A 160 8.53 -5.65 4.36
CA ALA A 160 7.86 -4.43 3.94
C ALA A 160 6.55 -4.69 3.18
N SER A 161 6.47 -5.80 2.44
CA SER A 161 5.27 -6.21 1.71
C SER A 161 4.24 -6.93 2.59
N CYS A 162 4.56 -7.20 3.86
CA CYS A 162 3.68 -7.88 4.80
C CYS A 162 2.95 -6.88 5.70
N LYS A 163 1.77 -6.41 5.26
CA LYS A 163 0.94 -5.44 6.00
C LYS A 163 0.56 -5.95 7.40
N TYR A 164 0.19 -7.23 7.48
CA TYR A 164 -0.26 -7.88 8.71
C TYR A 164 0.78 -8.93 9.15
N PRO A 165 1.72 -8.59 10.06
CA PRO A 165 2.78 -9.49 10.50
C PRO A 165 2.28 -10.54 11.51
N TRP A 166 1.21 -11.26 11.14
CA TRP A 166 0.59 -12.33 11.92
C TRP A 166 -0.21 -13.28 11.01
N THR A 167 -0.50 -14.47 11.53
CA THR A 167 -1.41 -15.45 10.90
C THR A 167 -2.84 -15.22 11.39
N ALA A 168 -3.81 -15.93 10.80
CA ALA A 168 -5.19 -15.93 11.31
C ALA A 168 -5.27 -16.32 12.80
N ALA A 169 -4.42 -17.27 13.23
CA ALA A 169 -4.39 -17.78 14.61
C ALA A 169 -3.72 -16.80 15.60
N SER A 170 -2.76 -15.98 15.16
CA SER A 170 -2.07 -14.99 16.00
C SER A 170 -2.57 -13.55 15.81
N ALA A 171 -3.59 -13.36 14.97
CA ALA A 171 -4.17 -12.05 14.69
C ALA A 171 -4.63 -11.31 15.97
N PRO A 172 -4.41 -9.99 16.09
CA PRO A 172 -4.73 -9.24 17.29
C PRO A 172 -6.24 -9.18 17.57
N VAL A 173 -6.59 -9.01 18.85
CA VAL A 173 -7.97 -8.79 19.31
C VAL A 173 -8.22 -7.28 19.43
N ILE A 174 -9.17 -6.77 18.64
CA ILE A 174 -9.56 -5.35 18.59
C ILE A 174 -11.03 -5.28 18.99
N GLY A 175 -11.37 -4.47 19.99
CA GLY A 175 -12.76 -4.33 20.45
C GLY A 175 -13.37 -5.63 20.98
N GLY A 176 -12.55 -6.54 21.52
CA GLY A 176 -12.98 -7.84 22.03
C GLY A 176 -13.17 -8.93 20.97
N GLN A 177 -12.91 -8.64 19.69
CA GLN A 177 -12.98 -9.61 18.60
C GLN A 177 -11.64 -9.73 17.89
N ARG A 178 -11.26 -10.94 17.47
CA ARG A 178 -10.06 -11.15 16.67
C ARG A 178 -10.29 -10.58 15.27
N THR A 179 -9.32 -9.83 14.74
CA THR A 179 -9.42 -9.36 13.36
C THR A 179 -9.40 -10.53 12.38
N THR A 180 -10.16 -10.40 11.31
CA THR A 180 -10.18 -11.37 10.19
C THR A 180 -9.03 -11.13 9.20
N LYS A 181 -8.25 -10.06 9.39
CA LYS A 181 -7.11 -9.70 8.55
C LYS A 181 -5.84 -10.41 9.03
N PHE A 182 -5.11 -11.04 8.11
CA PHE A 182 -3.86 -11.75 8.39
C PHE A 182 -2.94 -11.76 7.16
N GLY A 183 -1.64 -11.96 7.34
CA GLY A 183 -0.63 -11.81 6.29
C GLY A 183 0.07 -13.09 5.85
N ALA A 184 -0.24 -14.24 6.45
CA ALA A 184 0.35 -15.53 6.07
C ALA A 184 -0.62 -16.69 6.28
N TYR A 185 -0.63 -17.62 5.32
CA TYR A 185 -1.28 -18.92 5.42
C TYR A 185 -0.34 -19.94 6.08
N ASP A 186 -0.93 -21.03 6.59
CA ASP A 186 -0.18 -22.11 7.25
C ASP A 186 0.90 -22.73 6.35
N ASP A 187 0.63 -22.94 5.06
CA ASP A 187 1.64 -23.52 4.15
C ASP A 187 2.83 -22.57 3.87
N ASP A 188 2.65 -21.27 4.13
CA ASP A 188 3.69 -20.25 3.91
C ASP A 188 4.40 -19.87 5.22
N LEU A 189 4.07 -20.55 6.34
CA LEU A 189 4.72 -20.33 7.64
C LEU A 189 6.25 -20.46 7.59
N PRO A 190 6.87 -21.45 6.90
CA PRO A 190 8.33 -21.55 6.90
C PRO A 190 9.04 -20.30 6.38
N VAL A 191 8.53 -19.70 5.30
CA VAL A 191 9.10 -18.46 4.74
C VAL A 191 8.70 -17.24 5.56
N PHE A 192 7.49 -17.22 6.13
CA PHE A 192 7.01 -16.15 7.00
C PHE A 192 7.80 -16.07 8.32
N GLU A 193 8.09 -17.20 8.96
CA GLU A 193 8.91 -17.25 10.17
C GLU A 193 10.37 -16.87 9.89
N TRP A 194 10.91 -17.31 8.75
CA TRP A 194 12.24 -16.91 8.30
C TRP A 194 12.32 -15.39 8.08
N LEU A 195 11.37 -14.80 7.36
CA LEU A 195 11.43 -13.37 7.05
C LEU A 195 11.23 -12.50 8.31
N ARG A 196 10.44 -12.99 9.28
CA ARG A 196 10.18 -12.32 10.56
C ARG A 196 11.17 -12.67 11.67
N HIS A 197 12.19 -13.49 11.39
CA HIS A 197 13.12 -13.93 12.41
C HIS A 197 13.85 -12.75 13.08
N GLY A 198 13.68 -12.61 14.39
CA GLY A 198 14.25 -11.51 15.19
C GLY A 198 13.47 -10.20 15.12
N ALA A 199 12.38 -10.11 14.35
CA ALA A 199 11.52 -8.95 14.32
C ALA A 199 10.57 -8.91 15.54
N PRO A 200 10.19 -7.73 16.05
CA PRO A 200 9.26 -7.64 17.17
C PRO A 200 7.89 -8.24 16.82
N GLU A 201 7.31 -9.00 17.75
CA GLU A 201 6.02 -9.67 17.55
C GLU A 201 4.90 -8.67 17.23
N GLY A 202 4.10 -8.98 16.20
CA GLY A 202 2.95 -8.17 15.79
C GLY A 202 3.26 -6.75 15.28
N ARG A 203 4.54 -6.37 15.14
CA ARG A 203 4.93 -5.01 14.74
C ARG A 203 5.44 -4.97 13.30
N SER A 204 4.78 -4.16 12.47
CA SER A 204 5.21 -3.90 11.10
C SER A 204 6.50 -3.09 11.08
N CYS A 205 7.39 -3.37 10.12
CA CYS A 205 8.59 -2.56 9.89
C CYS A 205 8.23 -1.13 9.45
N LEU A 206 9.22 -0.23 9.45
CA LEU A 206 8.98 1.17 9.08
C LEU A 206 8.51 1.27 7.62
N GLU A 207 9.11 0.49 6.72
CA GLU A 207 8.79 0.47 5.29
C GLU A 207 7.35 0.02 5.03
N ALA A 208 6.87 -1.00 5.74
CA ALA A 208 5.47 -1.42 5.69
C ALA A 208 4.53 -0.29 6.16
N GLN A 209 4.88 0.43 7.23
CA GLN A 209 4.10 1.58 7.70
C GLN A 209 4.11 2.75 6.71
N VAL A 210 5.22 2.98 6.01
CA VAL A 210 5.30 4.00 4.95
C VAL A 210 4.46 3.61 3.75
N MET A 211 4.50 2.34 3.34
CA MET A 211 3.65 1.81 2.27
C MET A 211 2.16 1.97 2.64
N ASP A 212 1.77 1.58 3.84
CA ASP A 212 0.39 1.67 4.33
C ASP A 212 -0.11 3.13 4.34
N LEU A 213 0.73 4.06 4.83
CA LEU A 213 0.43 5.49 4.79
C LEU A 213 0.33 6.03 3.35
N ALA A 214 1.19 5.57 2.44
CA ALA A 214 1.14 5.99 1.04
C ALA A 214 -0.14 5.49 0.35
N ASP A 215 -0.58 4.27 0.67
CA ASP A 215 -1.85 3.72 0.20
C ASP A 215 -3.04 4.55 0.69
N ASP A 216 -3.11 4.80 2.00
CA ASP A 216 -4.15 5.63 2.63
C ASP A 216 -4.23 7.05 2.02
N ILE A 217 -3.09 7.71 1.79
CA ILE A 217 -3.02 9.06 1.20
C ILE A 217 -3.50 9.03 -0.24
N SER A 218 -2.99 8.11 -1.06
CA SER A 218 -3.35 8.01 -2.48
C SER A 218 -4.83 7.69 -2.64
N TYR A 219 -5.33 6.68 -1.93
CA TYR A 219 -6.73 6.28 -1.95
C TYR A 219 -7.65 7.43 -1.53
N SER A 220 -7.34 8.14 -0.43
CA SER A 220 -8.18 9.22 0.10
C SER A 220 -8.34 10.42 -0.86
N VAL A 221 -7.37 10.65 -1.74
CA VAL A 221 -7.39 11.80 -2.67
C VAL A 221 -7.86 11.39 -4.07
N HIS A 222 -7.39 10.26 -4.59
CA HIS A 222 -7.73 9.82 -5.94
C HIS A 222 -9.17 9.32 -6.04
N ASP A 223 -9.74 8.73 -5.00
CA ASP A 223 -11.16 8.36 -5.00
C ASP A 223 -12.08 9.59 -5.09
N VAL A 224 -11.70 10.70 -4.45
CA VAL A 224 -12.44 11.97 -4.57
C VAL A 224 -12.35 12.50 -5.99
N GLU A 225 -11.17 12.39 -6.62
CA GLU A 225 -10.99 12.75 -8.02
C GLU A 225 -11.87 11.90 -8.94
N ASP A 226 -11.81 10.58 -8.80
CA ASP A 226 -12.55 9.64 -9.65
C ASP A 226 -14.06 9.84 -9.48
N ALA A 227 -14.55 10.04 -8.25
CA ALA A 227 -15.95 10.34 -7.99
C ALA A 227 -16.40 11.65 -8.63
N ILE A 228 -15.54 12.68 -8.68
CA ILE A 228 -15.85 13.95 -9.34
C ILE A 228 -15.91 13.77 -10.86
N VAL A 229 -14.94 13.06 -11.44
CA VAL A 229 -14.87 12.85 -12.89
C VAL A 229 -16.00 11.95 -13.38
N ALA A 230 -16.37 10.94 -12.61
CA ALA A 230 -17.54 10.10 -12.88
C ALA A 230 -18.89 10.82 -12.66
N GLY A 231 -18.88 12.08 -12.19
CA GLY A 231 -20.09 12.86 -11.93
C GLY A 231 -20.88 12.43 -10.69
N HIS A 232 -20.30 11.57 -9.84
CA HIS A 232 -20.89 11.11 -8.59
C HIS A 232 -20.70 12.09 -7.43
N LEU A 233 -19.75 13.03 -7.55
CA LEU A 233 -19.42 14.01 -6.52
C LEU A 233 -19.16 15.39 -7.11
N GLN A 234 -19.57 16.44 -6.41
CA GLN A 234 -19.04 17.80 -6.60
C GLN A 234 -18.77 18.41 -5.22
N LEU A 235 -17.62 19.06 -5.05
CA LEU A 235 -17.23 19.59 -3.74
C LEU A 235 -18.11 20.76 -3.28
N LYS A 236 -18.76 21.48 -4.21
CA LYS A 236 -19.79 22.49 -3.90
C LYS A 236 -20.99 21.92 -3.16
N TRP A 237 -21.23 20.60 -3.21
CA TRP A 237 -22.32 20.01 -2.45
C TRP A 237 -22.11 20.12 -0.94
N MET A 238 -20.88 20.35 -0.48
CA MET A 238 -20.57 20.60 0.93
C MET A 238 -21.07 21.98 1.42
N ASP A 239 -21.56 22.85 0.52
CA ASP A 239 -22.26 24.09 0.89
C ASP A 239 -23.63 23.81 1.52
N SER A 240 -24.22 22.65 1.24
CA SER A 240 -25.45 22.20 1.88
C SER A 240 -25.14 21.66 3.29
N ALA A 241 -25.74 22.29 4.30
CA ALA A 241 -25.60 21.85 5.70
C ALA A 241 -25.96 20.36 5.90
N ASP A 242 -26.99 19.88 5.21
CA ASP A 242 -27.41 18.48 5.30
C ASP A 242 -26.39 17.52 4.67
N ALA A 243 -25.86 17.86 3.49
CA ALA A 243 -24.84 17.03 2.83
C ALA A 243 -23.55 17.00 3.65
N ARG A 244 -23.12 18.16 4.16
CA ARG A 244 -21.96 18.30 5.03
C ARG A 244 -22.12 17.50 6.32
N ALA A 245 -23.26 17.59 6.99
CA ALA A 245 -23.56 16.81 8.19
C ALA A 245 -23.52 15.29 7.93
N ARG A 246 -24.01 14.84 6.77
CA ARG A 246 -23.91 13.42 6.37
C ARG A 246 -22.46 12.98 6.18
N VAL A 247 -21.64 13.77 5.48
CA VAL A 247 -20.20 13.44 5.29
C VAL A 247 -19.50 13.36 6.63
N VAL A 248 -19.67 14.35 7.50
CA VAL A 248 -19.13 14.33 8.88
C VAL A 248 -19.62 13.09 9.64
N GLY A 249 -20.91 12.74 9.51
CA GLY A 249 -21.50 11.56 10.12
C GLY A 249 -20.82 10.25 9.66
N TYR A 250 -20.67 10.05 8.36
CA TYR A 250 -20.00 8.86 7.80
C TYR A 250 -18.52 8.80 8.17
N THR A 251 -17.79 9.93 8.11
CA THR A 251 -16.38 9.98 8.52
C THR A 251 -16.20 9.54 9.97
N ARG A 252 -17.09 9.98 10.88
CA ARG A 252 -17.07 9.55 12.28
C ARG A 252 -17.41 8.08 12.44
N GLN A 253 -18.40 7.59 11.71
CA GLN A 253 -18.82 6.20 11.81
C GLN A 253 -17.71 5.24 11.37
N TRP A 254 -17.02 5.56 10.27
CA TRP A 254 -16.07 4.64 9.66
C TRP A 254 -14.64 4.81 10.16
N TYR A 255 -14.19 6.05 10.40
CA TYR A 255 -12.76 6.32 10.64
C TYR A 255 -12.47 6.88 12.03
N LEU A 256 -13.39 7.67 12.61
CA LEU A 256 -13.15 8.39 13.85
C LEU A 256 -14.31 8.22 14.86
N PRO A 257 -14.63 6.98 15.27
CA PRO A 257 -15.73 6.73 16.20
C PRO A 257 -15.45 7.45 17.52
N GLY A 258 -16.46 8.15 18.05
CA GLY A 258 -16.36 8.91 19.30
C GLY A 258 -15.69 10.28 19.18
N SER A 259 -15.15 10.67 18.02
CA SER A 259 -14.63 12.03 17.80
C SER A 259 -15.74 13.11 17.84
N ASP A 260 -15.35 14.36 18.12
CA ASP A 260 -16.26 15.52 18.06
C ASP A 260 -16.60 15.85 16.59
N PRO A 261 -17.89 15.89 16.20
CA PRO A 261 -18.31 16.34 14.86
C PRO A 261 -17.72 17.68 14.44
N ALA A 262 -17.59 18.63 15.36
CA ALA A 262 -17.04 19.95 15.05
C ALA A 262 -15.55 19.88 14.67
N ALA A 263 -14.79 18.92 15.22
CA ALA A 263 -13.39 18.71 14.88
C ALA A 263 -13.23 18.17 13.45
N VAL A 264 -14.10 17.24 13.05
CA VAL A 264 -14.14 16.69 11.68
C VAL A 264 -14.56 17.77 10.69
N ASP A 265 -15.59 18.54 11.02
CA ASP A 265 -16.04 19.68 10.21
C ASP A 265 -14.94 20.73 10.03
N ALA A 266 -14.24 21.06 11.12
CA ALA A 266 -13.11 21.98 11.09
C ALA A 266 -11.95 21.44 10.26
N ALA A 267 -11.77 20.12 10.16
CA ALA A 267 -10.78 19.50 9.28
C ALA A 267 -11.16 19.69 7.81
N LEU A 268 -12.41 19.44 7.43
CA LEU A 268 -12.92 19.72 6.08
C LEU A 268 -12.78 21.21 5.74
N ALA A 269 -13.14 22.11 6.66
CA ALA A 269 -12.98 23.56 6.47
C ALA A 269 -11.51 24.00 6.29
N ARG A 270 -10.52 23.23 6.79
CA ARG A 270 -9.09 23.49 6.52
C ARG A 270 -8.67 23.06 5.11
N LEU A 271 -9.38 22.12 4.48
CA LEU A 271 -9.16 21.73 3.08
C LEU A 271 -9.82 22.74 2.14
N GLU A 272 -11.05 23.15 2.44
CA GLU A 272 -11.83 24.13 1.65
C GLU A 272 -11.15 25.49 1.54
N ARG A 273 -10.40 25.89 2.57
CA ARG A 273 -9.64 27.16 2.59
C ARG A 273 -8.31 27.11 1.83
N THR A 274 -7.95 25.98 1.24
CA THR A 274 -6.75 25.92 0.42
C THR A 274 -6.94 26.68 -0.90
N PRO A 275 -5.91 27.35 -1.41
CA PRO A 275 -6.01 28.10 -2.67
C PRO A 275 -6.25 27.21 -3.90
N VAL A 276 -6.10 25.89 -3.74
CA VAL A 276 -6.24 24.88 -4.79
C VAL A 276 -7.58 24.15 -4.72
N TRP A 277 -8.47 24.50 -3.80
CA TRP A 277 -9.77 23.82 -3.63
C TRP A 277 -10.68 24.06 -4.83
N VAL A 278 -11.05 22.98 -5.53
CA VAL A 278 -11.90 23.01 -6.71
C VAL A 278 -13.33 22.68 -6.30
N ARG A 279 -14.15 23.71 -6.11
CA ARG A 279 -15.56 23.54 -5.72
C ARG A 279 -16.40 22.84 -6.80
N GLU A 280 -16.11 23.11 -8.06
CA GLU A 280 -16.85 22.56 -9.19
C GLU A 280 -15.90 22.16 -10.32
N ALA A 281 -16.10 20.95 -10.84
CA ALA A 281 -15.45 20.46 -12.04
C ALA A 281 -16.51 20.21 -13.12
N ASP A 282 -16.40 20.95 -14.22
CA ASP A 282 -17.36 20.99 -15.33
C ASP A 282 -16.92 20.16 -16.55
N GLY A 283 -15.83 19.38 -16.43
CA GLY A 283 -15.26 18.58 -17.51
C GLY A 283 -14.45 19.37 -18.54
N THR A 284 -14.40 20.70 -18.46
CA THR A 284 -13.51 21.49 -19.32
C THR A 284 -12.05 21.19 -19.01
N ARG A 285 -11.16 21.32 -20.01
CA ARG A 285 -9.71 21.13 -19.80
C ARG A 285 -9.16 21.99 -18.65
N ARG A 286 -9.73 23.18 -18.44
CA ARG A 286 -9.35 24.08 -17.35
C ARG A 286 -9.72 23.50 -15.99
N SER A 287 -10.97 23.04 -15.82
CA SER A 287 -11.41 22.47 -14.54
C SER A 287 -10.73 21.15 -14.24
N MET A 288 -10.50 20.31 -15.25
CA MET A 288 -9.74 19.06 -15.11
C MET A 288 -8.28 19.32 -14.71
N ALA A 289 -7.63 20.34 -15.29
CA ALA A 289 -6.28 20.73 -14.88
C ALA A 289 -6.25 21.27 -13.43
N ALA A 290 -7.26 22.04 -13.03
CA ALA A 290 -7.39 22.52 -11.66
C ALA A 290 -7.61 21.35 -10.68
N LEU A 291 -8.43 20.38 -11.04
CA LEU A 291 -8.69 19.17 -10.25
C LEU A 291 -7.42 18.35 -10.05
N LYS A 292 -6.65 18.10 -11.12
CA LYS A 292 -5.35 17.41 -11.05
C LYS A 292 -4.33 18.18 -10.18
N ASN A 293 -4.35 19.51 -10.21
CA ASN A 293 -3.49 20.32 -9.35
C ASN A 293 -3.94 20.25 -7.87
N MET A 294 -5.25 20.25 -7.61
CA MET A 294 -5.79 20.08 -6.26
C MET A 294 -5.35 18.75 -5.66
N THR A 295 -5.52 17.64 -6.39
CA THR A 295 -5.18 16.30 -5.91
C THR A 295 -3.69 16.18 -5.60
N SER A 296 -2.82 16.62 -6.52
CA SER A 296 -1.37 16.63 -6.30
C SER A 296 -0.95 17.42 -5.06
N GLN A 297 -1.56 18.60 -4.85
CA GLN A 297 -1.25 19.46 -3.70
C GLN A 297 -1.78 18.89 -2.37
N LEU A 298 -2.95 18.24 -2.40
CA LEU A 298 -3.50 17.56 -1.23
C LEU A 298 -2.63 16.37 -0.81
N ILE A 299 -2.17 15.55 -1.77
CA ILE A 299 -1.21 14.46 -1.51
C ILE A 299 0.05 15.03 -0.86
N GLY A 300 0.67 16.04 -1.47
CA GLY A 300 1.86 16.69 -0.92
C GLY A 300 1.64 17.24 0.50
N ARG A 301 0.47 17.85 0.76
CA ARG A 301 0.09 18.34 2.08
C ARG A 301 -0.02 17.21 3.11
N PHE A 302 -0.68 16.10 2.78
CA PHE A 302 -0.84 14.97 3.69
C PHE A 302 0.49 14.29 3.99
N CYS A 303 1.32 14.08 2.98
CA CYS A 303 2.68 13.58 3.14
C CYS A 303 3.50 14.47 4.08
N GLN A 304 3.49 15.79 3.86
CA GLN A 304 4.20 16.74 4.72
C GLN A 304 3.68 16.73 6.16
N SER A 305 2.36 16.67 6.35
CA SER A 305 1.74 16.63 7.67
C SER A 305 2.17 15.38 8.44
N ALA A 306 2.15 14.21 7.80
CA ALA A 306 2.59 12.96 8.41
C ALA A 306 4.08 13.02 8.77
N MET A 307 4.93 13.47 7.84
CA MET A 307 6.37 13.61 8.07
C MET A 307 6.71 14.57 9.21
N GLN A 308 6.08 15.74 9.26
CA GLN A 308 6.31 16.73 10.33
C GLN A 308 5.90 16.16 11.68
N SER A 309 4.75 15.48 11.74
CA SER A 309 4.26 14.85 12.96
C SER A 309 5.25 13.78 13.44
N THR A 310 5.70 12.89 12.57
CA THR A 310 6.69 11.85 12.92
C THR A 310 8.01 12.47 13.42
N ARG A 311 8.53 13.50 12.73
CA ARG A 311 9.77 14.19 13.14
C ARG A 311 9.62 14.97 14.44
N SER A 312 8.44 15.50 14.74
CA SER A 312 8.19 16.20 16.01
C SER A 312 8.28 15.27 17.23
N ILE A 313 7.96 13.99 17.04
CA ILE A 313 7.97 12.97 18.10
C ILE A 313 9.34 12.28 18.18
N TYR A 314 9.91 11.89 17.03
CA TYR A 314 11.11 11.04 16.96
C TYR A 314 12.39 11.77 16.55
N GLY A 315 12.30 13.05 16.20
CA GLY A 315 13.43 13.85 15.74
C GLY A 315 13.73 13.73 14.24
N PRO A 316 14.78 14.41 13.75
CA PRO A 316 15.09 14.51 12.32
C PRO A 316 15.75 13.25 11.73
N ARG A 317 16.25 12.33 12.56
CA ARG A 317 16.84 11.05 12.14
C ARG A 317 15.92 9.92 12.59
N ILE A 318 15.16 9.37 11.64
CA ILE A 318 14.24 8.25 11.87
C ILE A 318 14.95 6.98 11.35
N ARG A 319 16.12 6.68 11.94
CA ARG A 319 16.89 5.42 11.89
C ARG A 319 18.25 5.62 12.57
#